data_AF-A0A7J6N869-F1
#
_entry.id   AF-A0A7J6N869-F1
#
_cell.length_a   1.000
_cell.length_b   1.000
_cell.length_c   1.000
_cell.angle_alpha   90.00
_cell.angle_beta   90.00
_cell.angle_gamma   90.00
#
_symmetry.space_group_name_H-M   'P 1'
#
loop_
_entity.id
_entity.type
_entity.pdbx_description
1 polymer ?
#
loop_
_entity_poly.entity_id
_entity_poly.type
_entity_poly.pdbx_seq_one_letter_code
_entity_poly.pdbx_strand_id
1 'polypeptide(L)'
;MRNPNTTTGTSWANHDASEARRLSELVDARKRSEQDAELLSNRIALLRAEGIRTEKRIAEARRRAEELINAKRKSAEAKIQRANKDDSEYKRLELIRMRACEQREGARNRIKEKLEWVQDSKMKLYKKARDDRIAVIELKGRQHAEAMRAAQERRKYVRRSHNKAAEARMKLVEDRQIQRRAEMEERCRREEAMMKVKEEEIDSMERVEKCLIRRLQDSQKRQRETYRYLQDILEVLREAVYIGPDDAHLGSPFILPSWLIPYFHNRWWQ
;
A
#
# COMPACT_ATOMS: atom_id res chain seq x y z
N MET A 1 31.13 -55.41 52.51
CA MET A 1 30.37 -55.76 51.29
C MET A 1 29.76 -54.48 50.73
N ARG A 2 30.24 -53.97 49.58
CA ARG A 2 29.68 -52.79 48.90
C ARG A 2 28.73 -53.27 47.80
N ASN A 3 27.52 -52.74 47.78
CA ASN A 3 26.46 -53.06 46.81
C ASN A 3 26.75 -52.36 45.46
N PRO A 4 26.93 -53.09 44.34
CA PRO A 4 27.32 -52.48 43.05
C PRO A 4 26.16 -52.01 42.15
N ASN A 5 24.91 -51.89 42.61
CA ASN A 5 23.74 -51.77 41.72
C ASN A 5 22.99 -50.43 41.65
N THR A 6 23.60 -49.28 41.96
CA THR A 6 22.90 -47.97 41.89
C THR A 6 23.25 -47.09 40.70
N THR A 7 24.18 -47.47 39.82
CA THR A 7 24.70 -46.57 38.78
C THR A 7 23.80 -46.45 37.53
N THR A 8 22.90 -47.41 37.28
CA THR A 8 22.06 -47.40 36.07
C THR A 8 20.87 -46.45 36.16
N GLY A 9 20.37 -46.11 37.35
CA GLY A 9 19.24 -45.20 37.51
C GLY A 9 19.54 -43.74 37.11
N THR A 10 20.77 -43.28 37.34
CA THR A 10 21.18 -41.88 37.11
C THR A 10 21.31 -41.54 35.61
N SER A 11 21.66 -42.52 34.78
CA SER A 11 21.83 -42.28 33.34
C SER A 11 20.52 -41.95 32.62
N TRP A 12 19.40 -42.51 33.07
CA TRP A 12 18.10 -42.34 32.40
C TRP A 12 17.45 -41.01 32.75
N ALA A 13 17.53 -40.59 34.01
CA ALA A 13 17.03 -39.30 34.45
C ALA A 13 17.72 -38.13 33.71
N ASN A 14 19.00 -38.30 33.37
CA ASN A 14 19.75 -37.31 32.60
C ASN A 14 19.28 -37.20 31.15
N HIS A 15 18.85 -38.32 30.53
CA HIS A 15 18.35 -38.32 29.15
C HIS A 15 17.00 -37.61 29.05
N ASP A 16 16.05 -37.94 29.93
CA ASP A 16 14.73 -37.30 29.95
C ASP A 16 14.86 -35.79 30.24
N ALA A 17 15.76 -35.40 31.14
CA ALA A 17 16.06 -33.99 31.40
C ALA A 17 16.68 -33.28 30.19
N SER A 18 17.51 -33.96 29.41
CA SER A 18 18.12 -33.40 28.19
C SER A 18 17.09 -33.20 27.07
N GLU A 19 16.16 -34.15 26.88
CA GLU A 19 15.09 -34.03 25.88
C GLU A 19 14.10 -32.93 26.25
N ALA A 20 13.76 -32.81 27.54
CA ALA A 20 12.91 -31.73 28.02
C ALA A 20 13.54 -30.34 27.81
N ARG A 21 14.86 -30.21 28.02
CA ARG A 21 15.60 -28.97 27.70
C ARG A 21 15.57 -28.67 26.21
N ARG A 22 15.86 -29.66 25.36
CA ARG A 22 15.77 -29.51 23.90
C ARG A 22 14.39 -29.04 23.46
N LEU A 23 13.32 -29.62 24.00
CA LEU A 23 11.95 -29.19 23.68
C LEU A 23 11.70 -27.74 24.12
N SER A 24 12.15 -27.34 25.30
CA SER A 24 12.03 -25.95 25.76
C SER A 24 12.78 -24.98 24.85
N GLU A 25 14.01 -25.33 24.46
CA GLU A 25 14.83 -24.54 23.54
C GLU A 25 14.14 -24.37 22.18
N LEU A 26 13.55 -25.44 21.63
CA LEU A 26 12.78 -25.39 20.39
C LEU A 26 11.54 -24.49 20.51
N VAL A 27 10.80 -24.57 21.61
CA VAL A 27 9.63 -23.72 21.86
C VAL A 27 10.05 -22.25 21.97
N ASP A 28 11.14 -21.95 22.66
CA ASP A 28 11.64 -20.59 22.82
C ASP A 28 12.26 -20.04 21.52
N ALA A 29 12.87 -20.89 20.70
CA ALA A 29 13.30 -20.54 19.36
C ALA A 29 12.10 -20.20 18.46
N ARG A 30 11.06 -21.05 18.46
CA ARG A 30 9.82 -20.81 17.71
C ARG A 30 9.16 -19.49 18.09
N LYS A 31 9.04 -19.20 19.39
CA LYS A 31 8.47 -17.93 19.87
C LYS A 31 9.28 -16.71 19.41
N ARG A 32 10.61 -16.81 19.40
CA ARG A 32 11.48 -15.76 18.86
C ARG A 32 11.23 -15.56 17.36
N SER A 33 11.17 -16.65 16.58
CA SER A 33 10.81 -16.58 15.16
C SER A 33 9.42 -15.97 14.92
N GLU A 34 8.42 -16.28 15.76
CA GLU A 34 7.09 -15.67 15.69
C GLU A 34 7.13 -14.16 15.94
N GLN A 35 7.91 -13.70 16.94
CA GLN A 35 8.11 -12.28 17.21
C GLN A 35 8.85 -11.57 16.07
N ASP A 36 9.88 -12.19 15.51
CA ASP A 36 10.61 -11.64 14.37
C ASP A 36 9.72 -11.52 13.13
N ALA A 37 8.87 -12.52 12.88
CA ALA A 37 7.86 -12.49 11.83
C ALA A 37 6.87 -11.33 12.01
N GLU A 38 6.41 -11.08 13.24
CA GLU A 38 5.52 -9.96 13.55
C GLU A 38 6.21 -8.60 13.33
N LEU A 39 7.46 -8.44 13.76
CA LEU A 39 8.26 -7.24 13.53
C LEU A 39 8.49 -6.99 12.04
N LEU A 40 8.81 -8.02 11.25
CA LEU A 40 8.95 -7.92 9.80
C LEU A 40 7.64 -7.53 9.12
N SER A 41 6.52 -8.13 9.52
CA SER A 41 5.19 -7.76 9.03
C SER A 41 4.87 -6.29 9.28
N ASN A 42 5.15 -5.79 10.49
CA ASN A 42 4.98 -4.38 10.86
C ASN A 42 5.86 -3.45 10.02
N ARG A 43 7.14 -3.81 9.81
CA ARG A 43 8.05 -3.05 8.94
C ARG A 43 7.56 -3.01 7.49
N ILE A 44 7.12 -4.14 6.94
CA ILE A 44 6.53 -4.24 5.59
C ILE A 44 5.31 -3.33 5.47
N ALA A 45 4.42 -3.31 6.48
CA ALA A 45 3.26 -2.44 6.49
C ALA A 45 3.64 -0.95 6.47
N LEU A 46 4.64 -0.56 7.27
CA LEU A 46 5.17 0.81 7.29
C LEU A 46 5.79 1.20 5.95
N LEU A 47 6.61 0.34 5.35
CA LEU A 47 7.22 0.57 4.04
C LEU A 47 6.18 0.75 2.93
N ARG A 48 5.11 -0.05 2.95
CA ARG A 48 3.98 0.11 2.01
C ARG A 48 3.28 1.45 2.20
N ALA A 49 2.98 1.83 3.44
CA ALA A 49 2.35 3.11 3.75
C ALA A 49 3.24 4.30 3.34
N GLU A 50 4.54 4.23 3.57
CA GLU A 50 5.50 5.25 3.16
C GLU A 50 5.62 5.33 1.63
N GLY A 51 5.62 4.20 0.93
CA GLY A 51 5.58 4.14 -0.53
C GLY A 51 4.36 4.90 -1.09
N ILE A 52 3.17 4.63 -0.56
CA ILE A 52 1.93 5.33 -0.97
C ILE A 52 2.02 6.83 -0.69
N ARG A 53 2.53 7.24 0.48
CA ARG A 53 2.71 8.66 0.81
C ARG A 53 3.67 9.35 -0.16
N THR A 54 4.77 8.68 -0.51
CA THR A 54 5.78 9.19 -1.45
C THR A 54 5.20 9.33 -2.86
N GLU A 55 4.48 8.32 -3.34
CA GLU A 55 3.80 8.38 -4.64
C GLU A 55 2.76 9.51 -4.70
N LYS A 56 1.99 9.74 -3.63
CA LYS A 56 1.06 10.88 -3.54
C LYS A 56 1.78 12.23 -3.62
N ARG A 57 2.92 12.40 -2.93
CA ARG A 57 3.72 13.63 -3.00
C ARG A 57 4.29 13.88 -4.40
N ILE A 58 4.75 12.83 -5.08
CA ILE A 58 5.21 12.92 -6.48
C ILE A 58 4.05 13.40 -7.37
N ALA A 59 2.87 12.77 -7.26
CA ALA A 59 1.72 13.12 -8.06
C ALA A 59 1.28 14.58 -7.84
N GLU A 60 1.27 15.04 -6.58
CA GLU A 60 0.96 16.43 -6.25
C GLU A 60 1.99 17.41 -6.82
N ALA A 61 3.29 17.12 -6.71
CA ALA A 61 4.34 17.96 -7.28
C ALA A 61 4.25 18.06 -8.81
N ARG A 62 3.95 16.95 -9.50
CA ARG A 62 3.71 16.94 -10.96
C ARG A 62 2.49 17.77 -11.33
N ARG A 63 1.38 17.59 -10.62
CA ARG A 63 0.16 18.37 -10.83
C ARG A 63 0.42 19.87 -10.69
N ARG A 64 1.16 20.28 -9.65
CA ARG A 64 1.54 21.70 -9.47
C ARG A 64 2.42 22.21 -10.62
N ALA A 65 3.38 21.40 -11.07
CA ALA A 65 4.22 21.75 -12.23
C ALA A 65 3.36 21.96 -13.50
N GLU A 66 2.41 21.07 -13.77
CA GLU A 66 1.48 21.19 -14.90
C GLU A 66 0.56 22.41 -14.78
N GLU A 67 0.04 22.69 -13.58
CA GLU A 67 -0.77 23.89 -13.31
C GLU A 67 0.01 25.18 -13.61
N LEU A 68 1.28 25.25 -13.20
CA LEU A 68 2.17 26.39 -13.48
C LEU A 68 2.47 26.55 -14.98
N ILE A 69 2.78 25.47 -15.68
CA ILE A 69 3.02 25.49 -17.13
C ILE A 69 1.76 25.95 -17.87
N ASN A 70 0.60 25.41 -17.49
CA ASN A 70 -0.68 25.80 -18.08
C ASN A 70 -1.03 27.26 -17.81
N ALA A 71 -0.74 27.76 -16.60
CA ALA A 71 -0.92 29.18 -16.27
C ALA A 71 0.00 30.07 -17.14
N LYS A 72 1.27 29.69 -17.32
CA LYS A 72 2.22 30.39 -18.21
C LYS A 72 1.71 30.42 -19.65
N ARG A 73 1.24 29.28 -20.16
CA ARG A 73 0.67 29.15 -21.49
C ARG A 73 -0.55 30.05 -21.68
N LYS A 74 -1.51 30.02 -20.75
CA LYS A 74 -2.70 30.88 -20.78
C LYS A 74 -2.35 32.37 -20.72
N SER A 75 -1.34 32.74 -19.93
CA SER A 75 -0.84 34.12 -19.85
C SER A 75 -0.23 34.56 -21.20
N ALA A 76 0.57 33.70 -21.83
CA ALA A 76 1.12 33.95 -23.16
C ALA A 76 0.02 34.07 -24.24
N GLU A 77 -0.95 33.17 -24.24
CA GLU A 77 -2.12 33.22 -25.14
C GLU A 77 -2.94 34.50 -24.92
N ALA A 78 -3.14 34.93 -23.67
CA ALA A 78 -3.83 36.17 -23.36
C ALA A 78 -3.06 37.42 -23.84
N LYS A 79 -1.72 37.42 -23.75
CA LYS A 79 -0.88 38.49 -24.32
C LYS A 79 -1.02 38.58 -25.84
N ILE A 80 -0.99 37.45 -26.54
CA ILE A 80 -1.19 37.38 -27.99
C ILE A 80 -2.60 37.85 -28.37
N GLN A 81 -3.62 37.43 -27.62
CA GLN A 81 -4.99 37.86 -27.87
C GLN A 81 -5.19 39.36 -27.67
N ARG A 82 -4.53 39.96 -26.67
CA ARG A 82 -4.55 41.42 -26.48
C ARG A 82 -3.88 42.12 -27.66
N ALA A 83 -2.68 41.70 -28.05
CA ALA A 83 -1.99 42.26 -29.22
C ALA A 83 -2.81 42.14 -30.51
N ASN A 84 -3.48 41.01 -30.75
CA ASN A 84 -4.36 40.82 -31.90
C ASN A 84 -5.63 41.67 -31.83
N LYS A 85 -6.19 41.86 -30.62
CA LYS A 85 -7.34 42.76 -30.43
C LYS A 85 -6.93 44.20 -30.72
N ASP A 86 -5.79 44.63 -30.20
CA ASP A 86 -5.25 45.97 -30.42
C ASP A 86 -4.97 46.20 -31.92
N ASP A 87 -4.40 45.23 -32.64
CA ASP A 87 -4.22 45.27 -34.09
C ASP A 87 -5.55 45.27 -34.86
N SER A 88 -6.54 44.49 -34.41
CA SER A 88 -7.87 44.45 -35.04
C SER A 88 -8.65 45.74 -34.82
N GLU A 89 -8.56 46.35 -33.64
CA GLU A 89 -9.16 47.65 -33.33
C GLU A 89 -8.43 48.75 -34.10
N TYR A 90 -7.10 48.68 -34.25
CA TYR A 90 -6.35 49.57 -35.13
C TYR A 90 -6.83 49.47 -36.58
N LYS A 91 -6.94 48.26 -37.14
CA LYS A 91 -7.48 48.01 -38.49
C LYS A 91 -8.94 48.43 -38.61
N ARG A 92 -9.75 48.27 -37.56
CA ARG A 92 -11.14 48.70 -37.53
C ARG A 92 -11.25 50.21 -37.52
N LEU A 93 -10.45 50.91 -36.72
CA LEU A 93 -10.37 52.36 -36.73
C LEU A 93 -9.90 52.87 -38.10
N GLU A 94 -8.95 52.19 -38.71
CA GLU A 94 -8.50 52.47 -40.08
C GLU A 94 -9.63 52.21 -41.10
N LEU A 95 -10.38 51.12 -40.94
CA LEU A 95 -11.54 50.83 -41.78
C LEU A 95 -12.70 51.79 -41.52
N ILE A 96 -12.87 52.31 -40.31
CA ILE A 96 -13.83 53.38 -39.99
C ILE A 96 -13.35 54.69 -40.58
N ARG A 97 -12.04 54.98 -40.60
CA ARG A 97 -11.49 56.12 -41.35
C ARG A 97 -11.74 55.96 -42.85
N MET A 98 -11.45 54.79 -43.40
CA MET A 98 -11.73 54.45 -44.79
C MET A 98 -13.22 54.47 -45.10
N ARG A 99 -14.08 53.90 -44.28
CA ARG A 99 -15.54 53.91 -44.43
C ARG A 99 -16.16 55.24 -44.09
N ALA A 100 -15.55 56.09 -43.28
CA ALA A 100 -15.97 57.47 -43.17
C ALA A 100 -15.62 58.18 -44.49
N CYS A 101 -14.49 57.83 -45.13
CA CYS A 101 -14.20 58.15 -46.53
C CYS A 101 -15.25 57.53 -47.50
N GLU A 102 -15.59 56.23 -47.39
CA GLU A 102 -16.49 55.53 -48.31
C GLU A 102 -17.98 55.73 -48.02
N GLN A 103 -18.41 56.07 -46.81
CA GLN A 103 -19.77 56.49 -46.47
C GLN A 103 -19.94 57.96 -46.78
N ARG A 104 -18.88 58.80 -46.68
CA ARG A 104 -18.79 60.03 -47.48
C ARG A 104 -18.94 59.70 -48.98
N GLU A 105 -18.49 58.53 -49.44
CA GLU A 105 -18.80 58.00 -50.79
C GLU A 105 -20.07 57.10 -50.94
N GLY A 106 -20.87 56.79 -49.91
CA GLY A 106 -21.73 55.58 -49.88
C GLY A 106 -23.02 55.65 -49.05
N ALA A 107 -23.14 56.56 -48.08
CA ALA A 107 -24.41 57.28 -47.89
C ALA A 107 -24.80 58.01 -49.19
N ARG A 108 -23.81 58.28 -50.07
CA ARG A 108 -23.97 58.50 -51.51
C ARG A 108 -24.76 57.36 -52.24
N ASN A 109 -25.00 56.16 -51.66
CA ASN A 109 -25.48 54.95 -52.38
C ASN A 109 -26.74 54.15 -51.85
N ARG A 110 -27.03 53.84 -50.55
CA ARG A 110 -28.12 52.82 -50.17
C ARG A 110 -28.69 52.86 -48.71
N ILE A 111 -29.96 52.99 -48.33
CA ILE A 111 -31.30 52.91 -48.96
C ILE A 111 -31.89 51.48 -49.24
N LYS A 112 -31.25 50.32 -48.93
CA LYS A 112 -31.73 48.98 -49.43
C LYS A 112 -31.82 47.73 -48.43
N GLU A 113 -32.81 47.53 -47.50
CA GLU A 113 -33.43 46.17 -47.07
C GLU A 113 -33.12 45.34 -45.72
N LYS A 114 -33.82 44.18 -45.40
CA LYS A 114 -34.28 43.54 -44.07
C LYS A 114 -34.18 41.96 -43.89
N LEU A 115 -34.46 41.43 -42.64
CA LEU A 115 -35.27 40.22 -42.21
C LEU A 115 -34.64 38.84 -41.75
N GLU A 116 -35.11 38.31 -40.58
CA GLU A 116 -35.27 36.88 -40.14
C GLU A 116 -34.04 35.96 -39.89
N TRP A 117 -34.08 34.81 -39.17
CA TRP A 117 -34.91 34.19 -38.12
C TRP A 117 -34.44 32.74 -38.07
N VAL A 118 -33.66 32.39 -37.06
CA VAL A 118 -33.38 31.00 -36.75
C VAL A 118 -33.63 30.87 -35.28
N GLN A 119 -34.56 30.02 -34.94
CA GLN A 119 -34.51 29.39 -33.65
C GLN A 119 -35.20 28.07 -33.85
N ASP A 120 -34.44 27.00 -33.67
CA ASP A 120 -34.74 26.15 -32.53
C ASP A 120 -33.64 25.09 -32.44
N SER A 121 -32.87 25.13 -31.36
CA SER A 121 -33.14 24.30 -30.17
C SER A 121 -32.64 22.87 -30.43
N LYS A 122 -31.36 22.55 -30.16
CA LYS A 122 -30.83 22.29 -28.79
C LYS A 122 -31.93 21.66 -27.92
N MET A 123 -31.73 20.54 -27.24
CA MET A 123 -30.57 20.12 -26.48
C MET A 123 -30.94 18.70 -25.99
N LYS A 124 -30.04 17.71 -26.05
CA LYS A 124 -29.25 17.18 -24.90
C LYS A 124 -30.11 16.54 -23.79
N LEU A 125 -29.71 15.55 -23.00
CA LEU A 125 -28.49 14.80 -22.64
C LEU A 125 -29.07 13.67 -21.74
N TYR A 126 -28.83 12.38 -21.99
CA TYR A 126 -27.72 11.58 -21.45
C TYR A 126 -27.72 11.24 -19.95
N LYS A 127 -27.43 9.94 -19.72
CA LYS A 127 -26.58 9.36 -18.64
C LYS A 127 -27.24 9.27 -17.26
N LYS A 128 -26.91 8.31 -16.39
CA LYS A 128 -25.70 7.49 -16.26
C LYS A 128 -25.99 6.38 -15.24
N ALA A 129 -25.27 5.26 -15.35
CA ALA A 129 -24.48 4.60 -14.29
C ALA A 129 -25.21 4.12 -13.00
N ARG A 130 -24.81 3.08 -12.27
CA ARG A 130 -23.63 2.20 -12.28
C ARG A 130 -23.84 1.14 -11.18
N ASP A 131 -23.03 0.08 -11.28
CA ASP A 131 -22.35 -0.65 -10.17
C ASP A 131 -23.22 -1.52 -9.25
N ASP A 132 -23.00 -2.85 -9.25
CA ASP A 132 -21.98 -3.63 -8.49
C ASP A 132 -22.50 -3.98 -7.08
N ARG A 133 -22.17 -5.07 -6.37
CA ARG A 133 -21.50 -6.36 -6.60
C ARG A 133 -21.74 -7.17 -5.30
N ILE A 134 -21.81 -8.50 -5.46
CA ILE A 134 -21.21 -9.56 -4.62
C ILE A 134 -21.65 -9.72 -3.16
N ALA A 135 -22.00 -10.97 -2.81
CA ALA A 135 -21.39 -11.88 -1.82
C ALA A 135 -22.44 -12.98 -1.51
N VAL A 136 -22.26 -14.30 -1.68
CA VAL A 136 -21.32 -15.23 -0.98
C VAL A 136 -21.56 -15.08 0.53
N ILE A 137 -22.11 -16.01 1.31
CA ILE A 137 -21.86 -17.45 1.56
C ILE A 137 -23.10 -17.93 2.38
N GLU A 138 -23.57 -19.19 2.37
CA GLU A 138 -23.40 -20.21 3.43
C GLU A 138 -24.66 -21.08 3.41
N LEU A 139 -24.56 -22.39 3.69
CA LEU A 139 -24.95 -22.94 5.00
C LEU A 139 -24.88 -24.48 4.99
N LYS A 140 -24.30 -25.01 6.07
CA LYS A 140 -24.20 -26.41 6.47
C LYS A 140 -25.41 -26.89 7.27
N GLY A 141 -25.56 -28.22 7.35
CA GLY A 141 -26.13 -28.95 8.51
C GLY A 141 -27.26 -29.92 8.11
N ARG A 142 -27.47 -31.11 8.70
CA ARG A 142 -26.98 -31.80 9.92
C ARG A 142 -27.46 -33.29 9.88
N GLN A 143 -26.73 -34.20 10.54
CA GLN A 143 -27.10 -35.25 11.55
C GLN A 143 -28.48 -35.98 11.45
N HIS A 144 -28.76 -37.21 11.93
CA HIS A 144 -28.09 -38.35 12.57
C HIS A 144 -29.22 -39.32 13.02
N ALA A 145 -29.04 -40.64 12.92
CA ALA A 145 -29.79 -41.74 13.60
C ALA A 145 -29.34 -43.04 12.89
N GLU A 146 -29.15 -44.22 13.47
CA GLU A 146 -29.65 -44.90 14.67
C GLU A 146 -28.71 -46.11 14.89
N ALA A 147 -28.17 -46.33 16.08
CA ALA A 147 -28.65 -47.33 17.05
C ALA A 147 -28.37 -48.82 16.71
N MET A 148 -27.39 -49.36 17.45
CA MET A 148 -27.41 -50.67 18.13
C MET A 148 -27.36 -51.96 17.31
N ARG A 149 -26.26 -52.71 17.50
CA ARG A 149 -26.29 -54.03 18.17
C ARG A 149 -24.89 -54.54 18.48
N ALA A 150 -24.50 -54.33 19.74
CA ALA A 150 -23.46 -55.11 20.39
C ALA A 150 -24.06 -56.41 20.95
N ALA A 151 -23.16 -57.34 21.28
CA ALA A 151 -23.33 -58.43 22.26
C ALA A 151 -23.64 -59.82 21.71
N GLN A 152 -22.56 -60.59 21.46
CA GLN A 152 -22.32 -61.99 21.86
C GLN A 152 -21.09 -62.44 21.06
N GLU A 153 -19.90 -62.56 21.67
CA GLU A 153 -19.17 -63.85 21.75
C GLU A 153 -17.82 -63.62 22.49
N ARG A 154 -17.84 -63.14 23.74
CA ARG A 154 -16.62 -62.81 24.53
C ARG A 154 -16.33 -63.80 25.68
N ARG A 155 -16.72 -65.07 25.57
CA ARG A 155 -16.84 -65.96 26.76
C ARG A 155 -15.80 -67.08 26.94
N LYS A 156 -14.61 -67.05 26.31
CA LYS A 156 -13.63 -68.17 26.41
C LYS A 156 -12.16 -67.83 26.75
N TYR A 157 -11.85 -66.72 27.45
CA TYR A 157 -10.44 -66.26 27.62
C TYR A 157 -9.76 -66.54 29.00
N VAL A 158 -10.49 -66.92 30.04
CA VAL A 158 -10.06 -66.70 31.45
C VAL A 158 -8.87 -67.55 31.95
N ARG A 159 -8.45 -68.63 31.26
CA ARG A 159 -7.48 -69.59 31.83
C ARG A 159 -5.99 -69.36 31.47
N ARG A 160 -5.63 -68.30 30.74
CA ARG A 160 -4.21 -67.92 30.43
C ARG A 160 -3.69 -66.72 31.26
N SER A 161 -4.35 -66.39 32.38
CA SER A 161 -4.34 -65.03 32.95
C SER A 161 -3.22 -64.66 33.94
N HIS A 162 -2.50 -65.60 34.57
CA HIS A 162 -1.68 -65.24 35.76
C HIS A 162 -0.15 -65.12 35.55
N ASN A 163 0.55 -66.02 34.83
CA ASN A 163 1.98 -65.79 34.49
C ASN A 163 2.18 -64.76 33.36
N LYS A 164 1.19 -64.64 32.47
CA LYS A 164 1.11 -63.53 31.52
C LYS A 164 1.00 -62.17 32.21
N ALA A 165 0.49 -62.09 33.45
CA ALA A 165 0.29 -60.81 34.14
C ALA A 165 1.57 -60.19 34.70
N ALA A 166 2.61 -60.98 35.04
CA ALA A 166 3.88 -60.46 35.55
C ALA A 166 4.80 -60.00 34.41
N GLU A 167 4.95 -60.82 33.36
CA GLU A 167 5.64 -60.41 32.12
C GLU A 167 4.91 -59.27 31.40
N ALA A 168 3.57 -59.27 31.40
CA ALA A 168 2.81 -58.12 30.90
C ALA A 168 3.06 -56.86 31.74
N ARG A 169 3.29 -56.94 33.06
CA ARG A 169 3.58 -55.75 33.88
C ARG A 169 4.94 -55.14 33.56
N MET A 170 5.98 -55.95 33.37
CA MET A 170 7.31 -55.45 32.94
C MET A 170 7.27 -54.91 31.51
N LYS A 171 6.68 -55.66 30.56
CA LYS A 171 6.47 -55.18 29.20
C LYS A 171 5.65 -53.90 29.17
N LEU A 172 4.59 -53.77 29.98
CA LEU A 172 3.82 -52.54 30.09
C LEU A 172 4.65 -51.35 30.61
N VAL A 173 5.63 -51.56 31.49
CA VAL A 173 6.50 -50.48 31.97
C VAL A 173 7.48 -50.06 30.87
N GLU A 174 8.11 -51.01 30.19
CA GLU A 174 9.00 -50.76 29.04
C GLU A 174 8.24 -50.12 27.88
N ASP A 175 7.08 -50.67 27.51
CA ASP A 175 6.19 -50.12 26.48
C ASP A 175 5.75 -48.70 26.82
N ARG A 176 5.39 -48.42 28.09
CA ARG A 176 5.08 -47.06 28.54
C ARG A 176 6.29 -46.12 28.50
N GLN A 177 7.51 -46.62 28.64
CA GLN A 177 8.71 -45.80 28.51
C GLN A 177 9.02 -45.52 27.04
N ILE A 178 8.94 -46.53 26.18
CA ILE A 178 9.10 -46.41 24.73
C ILE A 178 8.05 -45.45 24.18
N GLN A 179 6.78 -45.58 24.59
CA GLN A 179 5.70 -44.67 24.23
C GLN A 179 5.99 -43.24 24.69
N ARG A 180 6.45 -43.03 25.93
CA ARG A 180 6.81 -41.68 26.40
C ARG A 180 7.93 -41.04 25.59
N ARG A 181 8.97 -41.81 25.23
CA ARG A 181 10.06 -41.31 24.37
C ARG A 181 9.57 -41.00 22.97
N ALA A 182 8.79 -41.90 22.37
CA ALA A 182 8.21 -41.69 21.04
C ALA A 182 7.29 -40.45 21.02
N GLU A 183 6.47 -40.25 22.06
CA GLU A 183 5.63 -39.07 22.20
C GLU A 183 6.45 -37.77 22.36
N MET A 184 7.53 -37.81 23.13
CA MET A 184 8.43 -36.65 23.30
C MET A 184 9.19 -36.33 22.01
N GLU A 185 9.72 -37.35 21.33
CA GLU A 185 10.38 -37.19 20.03
C GLU A 185 9.41 -36.62 18.98
N GLU A 186 8.17 -37.12 18.95
CA GLU A 186 7.13 -36.62 18.05
C GLU A 186 6.72 -35.17 18.38
N ARG A 187 6.81 -34.74 19.64
CA ARG A 187 6.65 -33.33 20.00
C ARG A 187 7.81 -32.49 19.48
N CYS A 188 9.06 -32.93 19.69
CA CYS A 188 10.23 -32.24 19.16
C CYS A 188 10.17 -32.11 17.62
N ARG A 189 9.81 -33.18 16.90
CA ARG A 189 9.65 -33.15 15.44
C ARG A 189 8.58 -32.16 14.97
N ARG A 190 7.45 -32.09 15.68
CA ARG A 190 6.40 -31.11 15.39
C ARG A 190 6.88 -29.67 15.61
N GLU A 191 7.59 -29.41 16.69
CA GLU A 191 8.17 -28.09 16.96
C GLU A 191 9.21 -27.69 15.91
N GLU A 192 10.11 -28.60 15.53
CA GLU A 192 11.09 -28.39 14.45
C GLU A 192 10.41 -28.12 13.10
N ALA A 193 9.34 -28.87 12.77
CA ALA A 193 8.59 -28.65 11.55
C ALA A 193 7.90 -27.27 11.54
N MET A 194 7.29 -26.86 12.65
CA MET A 194 6.69 -25.53 12.76
C MET A 194 7.73 -24.42 12.67
N MET A 195 8.89 -24.59 13.32
CA MET A 195 10.00 -23.65 13.25
C MET A 195 10.51 -23.50 11.82
N LYS A 196 10.72 -24.60 11.09
CA LYS A 196 11.15 -24.57 9.69
C LYS A 196 10.16 -23.82 8.79
N VAL A 197 8.85 -24.05 8.98
CA VAL A 197 7.82 -23.30 8.25
C VAL A 197 7.89 -21.80 8.57
N LYS A 198 8.15 -21.43 9.83
CA LYS A 198 8.34 -20.03 10.23
C LYS A 198 9.60 -19.40 9.66
N GLU A 199 10.71 -20.13 9.61
CA GLU A 199 11.94 -19.66 8.96
C GLU A 199 11.73 -19.40 7.47
N GLU A 200 11.06 -20.30 6.75
CA GLU A 200 10.70 -20.11 5.33
C GLU A 200 9.77 -18.89 5.13
N GLU A 201 8.83 -18.66 6.06
CA GLU A 201 7.96 -17.48 6.06
C GLU A 201 8.76 -16.19 6.28
N ILE A 202 9.68 -16.17 7.26
CA ILE A 202 10.59 -15.06 7.54
C ILE A 202 11.44 -14.75 6.31
N ASP A 203 12.07 -15.76 5.71
CA ASP A 203 12.88 -15.61 4.50
C ASP A 203 12.09 -14.98 3.34
N SER A 204 10.83 -15.40 3.16
CA SER A 204 9.93 -14.82 2.17
C SER A 204 9.63 -13.35 2.48
N MET A 205 9.30 -13.03 3.74
CA MET A 205 9.04 -11.66 4.19
C MET A 205 10.26 -10.76 4.04
N GLU A 206 11.46 -11.23 4.36
CA GLU A 206 12.69 -10.46 4.17
C GLU A 206 12.95 -10.12 2.69
N ARG A 207 12.67 -11.06 1.77
CA ARG A 207 12.78 -10.78 0.33
C ARG A 207 11.81 -9.68 -0.09
N VAL A 208 10.58 -9.73 0.44
CA VAL A 208 9.56 -8.70 0.22
C VAL A 208 10.00 -7.36 0.80
N GLU A 209 10.51 -7.32 2.04
CA GLU A 209 11.03 -6.12 2.68
C GLU A 209 12.18 -5.51 1.86
N LYS A 210 13.18 -6.31 1.47
CA LYS A 210 14.31 -5.89 0.63
C LYS A 210 13.83 -5.31 -0.72
N CYS A 211 12.81 -5.92 -1.34
CA CYS A 211 12.20 -5.40 -2.57
C CYS A 211 11.50 -4.06 -2.35
N LEU A 212 10.72 -3.93 -1.26
CA LEU A 212 10.02 -2.69 -0.91
C LEU A 212 10.99 -1.56 -0.57
N ILE A 213 12.09 -1.83 0.14
CA ILE A 213 13.13 -0.85 0.43
C ILE A 213 13.72 -0.31 -0.88
N ARG A 214 14.10 -1.18 -1.82
CA ARG A 214 14.64 -0.76 -3.13
C ARG A 214 13.62 0.09 -3.88
N ARG A 215 12.36 -0.35 -3.96
CA ARG A 215 11.29 0.41 -4.63
C ARG A 215 11.03 1.77 -3.96
N LEU A 216 11.12 1.84 -2.63
CA LEU A 216 10.98 3.09 -1.89
C LEU A 216 12.14 4.04 -2.19
N GLN A 217 13.37 3.55 -2.22
CA GLN A 217 14.56 4.33 -2.59
C GLN A 217 14.44 4.90 -4.01
N ASP A 218 14.00 4.09 -4.98
CA ASP A 218 13.75 4.54 -6.36
C ASP A 218 12.63 5.59 -6.41
N SER A 219 11.58 5.43 -5.60
CA SER A 219 10.49 6.39 -5.50
C SER A 219 10.94 7.72 -4.87
N GLN A 220 11.76 7.67 -3.83
CA GLN A 220 12.36 8.87 -3.23
C GLN A 220 13.32 9.56 -4.19
N LYS A 221 14.07 8.82 -5.01
CA LYS A 221 14.89 9.40 -6.10
C LYS A 221 14.01 10.13 -7.12
N ARG A 222 12.94 9.49 -7.62
CA ARG A 222 11.95 10.12 -8.51
C ARG A 222 11.27 11.33 -7.88
N GLN A 223 11.04 11.28 -6.56
CA GLN A 223 10.51 12.42 -5.80
C GLN A 223 11.48 13.60 -5.84
N ARG A 224 12.77 13.39 -5.55
CA ARG A 224 13.79 14.45 -5.65
C ARG A 224 13.88 15.03 -7.05
N GLU A 225 13.87 14.20 -8.08
CA GLU A 225 13.87 14.63 -9.49
C GLU A 225 12.63 15.47 -9.83
N THR A 226 11.45 15.06 -9.37
CA THR A 226 10.19 15.79 -9.61
C THR A 226 10.18 17.15 -8.90
N TYR A 227 10.67 17.23 -7.65
CA TYR A 227 10.77 18.51 -6.95
C TYR A 227 11.81 19.43 -7.58
N ARG A 228 12.95 18.88 -8.03
CA ARG A 228 13.93 19.65 -8.79
C ARG A 228 13.31 20.24 -10.05
N TYR A 229 12.58 19.43 -10.82
CA TYR A 229 11.85 19.92 -12.00
C TYR A 229 10.83 21.02 -11.66
N LEU A 230 10.06 20.85 -10.58
CA LEU A 230 9.14 21.89 -10.11
C LEU A 230 9.88 23.18 -9.71
N GLN A 231 11.03 23.06 -9.05
CA GLN A 231 11.89 24.19 -8.69
C GLN A 231 12.42 24.90 -9.94
N ASP A 232 12.92 24.17 -10.93
CA ASP A 232 13.40 24.74 -12.20
C ASP A 232 12.29 25.56 -12.89
N ILE A 233 11.04 25.05 -12.90
CA ILE A 233 9.88 25.80 -13.44
C ILE A 233 9.63 27.08 -12.63
N LEU A 234 9.66 27.00 -11.31
CA LEU A 234 9.45 28.16 -10.43
C LEU A 234 10.52 29.22 -10.63
N GLU A 235 11.78 28.82 -10.81
CA GLU A 235 12.90 29.72 -11.09
C GLU A 235 12.72 30.42 -12.44
N VAL A 236 12.40 29.68 -13.51
CA VAL A 236 12.10 30.27 -14.83
C VAL A 236 10.91 31.23 -14.78
N LEU A 237 9.89 30.94 -13.95
CA LEU A 237 8.75 31.84 -13.75
C LEU A 237 9.15 33.10 -12.97
N ARG A 238 10.02 32.98 -11.97
CA ARG A 238 10.53 34.11 -11.19
C ARG A 238 11.36 35.05 -12.07
N GLU A 239 12.23 34.51 -12.92
CA GLU A 239 13.04 35.30 -13.86
C GLU A 239 12.15 36.04 -14.88
N ALA A 240 11.10 35.39 -15.39
CA ALA A 240 10.17 36.02 -16.33
C ALA A 240 9.40 37.21 -15.76
N VAL A 241 9.27 37.32 -14.43
CA VAL A 241 8.63 38.46 -13.75
C VAL A 241 9.59 39.64 -13.57
N TYR A 242 10.91 39.41 -13.58
CA TYR A 242 11.92 40.45 -13.31
C TYR A 242 12.35 41.26 -14.55
N ILE A 243 11.96 40.85 -15.78
CA ILE A 243 12.39 41.49 -17.05
C ILE A 243 11.38 42.55 -17.54
N GLY A 244 10.76 43.31 -16.63
CA GLY A 244 9.90 44.44 -17.00
C GLY A 244 10.30 45.73 -16.29
N PRO A 245 11.31 46.49 -16.78
CA PRO A 245 11.70 47.76 -16.18
C PRO A 245 10.75 48.94 -16.50
N ASP A 246 9.83 48.82 -17.48
CA ASP A 246 9.15 49.98 -18.04
C ASP A 246 7.69 50.22 -17.59
N ASP A 247 7.11 49.35 -16.75
CA ASP A 247 5.73 49.51 -16.23
C ASP A 247 5.71 49.97 -14.74
N ALA A 248 6.69 50.77 -14.33
CA ALA A 248 6.86 51.20 -12.93
C ALA A 248 5.87 52.28 -12.43
N HIS A 249 4.83 52.65 -13.19
CA HIS A 249 4.02 53.85 -12.88
C HIS A 249 2.60 53.64 -12.33
N LEU A 250 2.12 52.42 -12.07
CA LEU A 250 0.87 52.24 -11.34
C LEU A 250 1.00 51.18 -10.24
N GLY A 251 1.55 51.64 -9.11
CA GLY A 251 1.74 50.85 -7.90
C GLY A 251 0.42 50.34 -7.32
N SER A 252 0.29 49.01 -7.31
CA SER A 252 -0.39 48.30 -6.24
C SER A 252 0.58 47.28 -5.67
N PRO A 253 0.96 47.35 -4.38
CA PRO A 253 1.84 46.35 -3.78
C PRO A 253 1.14 44.98 -3.91
N PHE A 254 1.82 44.05 -4.58
CA PHE A 254 1.36 42.67 -4.70
C PHE A 254 1.48 42.04 -3.31
N ILE A 255 0.40 42.10 -2.53
CA ILE A 255 0.29 41.45 -1.23
C ILE A 255 0.45 39.95 -1.49
N LEU A 256 1.59 39.40 -1.11
CA LEU A 256 1.78 37.95 -1.10
C LEU A 256 0.69 37.35 -0.20
N PRO A 257 -0.10 36.40 -0.69
CA PRO A 257 -1.12 35.76 0.12
C PRO A 257 -0.50 35.15 1.38
N SER A 258 -1.11 35.35 2.54
CA SER A 258 -0.58 34.92 3.85
C SER A 258 -0.34 33.41 3.97
N TRP A 259 -0.86 32.59 3.05
CA TRP A 259 -0.58 31.16 2.96
C TRP A 259 0.80 30.81 2.36
N LEU A 260 1.56 31.80 1.88
CA LEU A 260 2.92 31.63 1.35
C LEU A 260 4.02 31.69 2.43
N ILE A 261 3.67 31.76 3.72
CA ILE A 261 4.61 31.59 4.84
C ILE A 261 4.55 30.11 5.25
N PRO A 262 5.43 29.23 4.75
CA PRO A 262 5.39 27.83 5.13
C PRO A 262 6.05 27.70 6.50
N TYR A 263 5.32 27.10 7.42
CA TYR A 263 5.79 26.41 8.62
C TYR A 263 7.23 25.87 8.49
N PHE A 264 8.21 26.70 8.86
CA PHE A 264 9.62 26.32 9.02
C PHE A 264 9.94 25.90 10.46
N HIS A 265 8.92 25.76 11.32
CA HIS A 265 9.07 25.24 12.67
C HIS A 265 8.39 23.86 12.76
N ASN A 266 9.21 22.85 13.05
CA ASN A 266 8.89 21.47 13.47
C ASN A 266 9.32 20.39 12.48
N ARG A 267 10.64 20.23 12.29
CA ARG A 267 11.21 18.92 11.95
C ARG A 267 12.70 18.71 12.27
N TRP A 268 13.23 19.46 13.23
CA TRP A 268 14.45 19.09 13.93
C TRP A 268 14.04 18.78 15.37
N TRP A 269 14.43 17.62 15.90
CA TRP A 269 13.92 16.92 17.09
C TRP A 269 12.82 15.88 16.83
N GLN A 270 13.23 14.73 16.28
CA GLN A 270 13.11 13.38 16.87
C GLN A 270 13.57 12.33 15.87
#